data_AF-A0A162RIK1-F1
#
_entry.id   AF-A0A162RIK1-F1
#
_cell.length_a   1.000
_cell.length_b   1.000
_cell.length_c   1.000
_cell.angle_alpha   90.00
_cell.angle_beta   90.00
_cell.angle_gamma   90.00
#
_symmetry.space_group_name_H-M   'P 1'
#
loop_
_entity.id
_entity.type
_entity.pdbx_description
1 polymer ?
#
loop_
_entity_poly.entity_id
_entity_poly.type
_entity_poly.pdbx_seq_one_letter_code
_entity_poly.pdbx_strand_id
1 'polypeptide(L)'
;MAIILTNKETIFDRSDIDNYLQKFNERVSEVDSAIMKLSDELDKARAEKQELMLKDMLTAGDEFRKPLQNITTKIENYTKMLEQEQEKKEAFIQIMQNPELEKLLEDYYKKMSEDIRKYIDVDEKAIFTELAELRDRQLVVLNMLNENRKVVENEVYDFSVVVKELGYPQYRWTVAFHDNINMPNPAFKELGSIMFNCTSIKGVEHQYEMSKRIY
;
A
#
# COMPACT_ATOMS: atom_id res chain seq x y z
N MET A 1 -2.48 -0.81 14.58
CA MET A 1 -1.51 -1.15 15.64
C MET A 1 -1.49 0.04 16.59
N ALA A 2 -1.92 -0.12 17.84
CA ALA A 2 -2.07 0.99 18.78
C ALA A 2 -0.77 1.17 19.58
N ILE A 3 -0.20 2.37 19.53
CA ILE A 3 1.01 2.69 20.28
C ILE A 3 0.59 3.21 21.66
N ILE A 4 0.95 2.47 22.71
CA ILE A 4 0.67 2.85 24.10
C ILE A 4 1.91 3.55 24.64
N LEU A 5 1.79 4.84 24.97
CA LEU A 5 2.71 5.53 25.88
C LEU A 5 2.03 5.69 27.23
N THR A 6 2.83 5.59 28.28
CA THR A 6 2.48 5.60 29.71
C THR A 6 1.58 6.78 30.12
N ASN A 7 0.28 6.62 29.90
CA ASN A 7 -0.89 7.05 30.68
C ASN A 7 -2.11 6.69 29.82
N LYS A 8 -3.15 6.12 30.42
CA LYS A 8 -4.28 5.43 29.77
C LYS A 8 -5.22 6.33 28.95
N GLU A 9 -4.70 7.10 28.01
CA GLU A 9 -5.48 7.72 26.95
C GLU A 9 -4.83 7.35 25.61
N THR A 10 -5.61 6.68 24.76
CA THR A 10 -5.28 6.39 23.36
C THR A 10 -5.14 7.72 22.62
N ILE A 11 -3.90 8.17 22.44
CA ILE A 11 -3.60 9.39 21.69
C ILE A 11 -3.48 9.00 20.21
N PHE A 12 -4.53 9.35 19.46
CA PHE A 12 -4.65 9.38 18.00
C PHE A 12 -4.47 8.05 17.24
N ASP A 13 -5.60 7.43 16.86
CA ASP A 13 -5.61 6.40 15.84
C ASP A 13 -5.23 7.02 14.47
N ARG A 14 -4.37 6.32 13.73
CA ARG A 14 -3.99 6.72 12.36
C ARG A 14 -5.21 6.83 11.46
N SER A 15 -6.18 5.94 11.65
CA SER A 15 -7.45 5.98 10.91
C SER A 15 -8.24 7.27 11.19
N ASP A 16 -8.15 7.83 12.40
CA ASP A 16 -8.79 9.07 12.78
C ASP A 16 -8.07 10.29 12.19
N ILE A 17 -6.73 10.28 12.14
CA ILE A 17 -5.95 11.34 11.48
C ILE A 17 -6.23 11.34 9.97
N ASP A 18 -6.17 10.18 9.33
CA ASP A 18 -6.41 10.06 7.88
C ASP A 18 -7.84 10.51 7.54
N ASN A 19 -8.84 10.10 8.34
CA ASN A 19 -10.23 10.57 8.18
C ASN A 19 -10.37 12.08 8.42
N TYR A 20 -9.66 12.64 9.40
CA TYR A 20 -9.69 14.07 9.68
C TYR A 20 -9.10 14.87 8.52
N LEU A 21 -7.92 14.47 8.03
CA LEU A 21 -7.25 15.12 6.91
C LEU A 21 -8.06 15.00 5.61
N GLN A 22 -8.68 13.84 5.37
CA GLN A 22 -9.56 13.66 4.22
C GLN A 22 -10.76 14.63 4.29
N LYS A 23 -11.48 14.66 5.41
CA LYS A 23 -12.63 15.57 5.60
C LYS A 23 -12.22 17.04 5.54
N PHE A 24 -11.02 17.36 6.02
CA PHE A 24 -10.46 18.71 5.94
C PHE A 24 -10.23 19.12 4.48
N ASN A 25 -9.58 18.25 3.69
CA ASN A 25 -9.34 18.50 2.27
C ASN A 25 -10.64 18.59 1.46
N GLU A 26 -11.63 17.73 1.77
CA GLU A 26 -12.96 17.78 1.16
C GLU A 26 -13.62 19.15 1.41
N ARG A 27 -13.61 19.64 2.66
CA ARG A 27 -14.15 20.96 3.02
C ARG A 27 -13.44 22.12 2.35
N VAL A 28 -12.11 22.06 2.24
CA VAL A 28 -11.33 23.09 1.51
C VAL A 28 -11.74 23.11 0.03
N SER A 29 -11.85 21.93 -0.60
CA SER A 29 -12.27 21.81 -1.99
C SER A 29 -13.71 22.29 -2.22
N GLU A 30 -14.62 22.06 -1.26
CA GLU A 30 -16.00 22.55 -1.30
C GLU A 30 -16.05 24.08 -1.28
N VAL A 31 -15.27 24.70 -0.40
CA VAL A 31 -15.19 26.16 -0.26
C VAL A 31 -14.58 26.80 -1.50
N ASP A 32 -13.51 26.23 -2.05
CA ASP A 32 -12.92 26.70 -3.32
C ASP A 32 -13.92 26.63 -4.48
N SER A 33 -14.69 25.54 -4.56
CA SER A 33 -15.74 25.38 -5.56
C SER A 33 -16.88 26.37 -5.37
N ALA A 34 -17.26 26.67 -4.12
CA ALA A 34 -18.29 27.65 -3.79
C ALA A 34 -17.86 29.07 -4.18
N ILE A 35 -16.60 29.44 -3.87
CA ILE A 35 -16.01 30.73 -4.26
C ILE A 35 -16.05 30.89 -5.78
N MET A 36 -15.61 29.88 -6.54
CA MET A 36 -15.67 29.93 -8.01
C MET A 36 -17.10 30.15 -8.53
N LYS A 37 -18.06 29.34 -8.06
CA LYS A 37 -19.46 29.45 -8.51
C LYS A 37 -20.06 30.81 -8.16
N LEU A 38 -19.85 31.29 -6.94
CA LEU A 38 -20.34 32.59 -6.50
C LEU A 38 -19.72 33.73 -7.30
N SER A 39 -18.42 33.67 -7.63
CA SER A 39 -17.76 34.65 -8.49
C SER A 39 -18.37 34.67 -9.89
N ASP A 40 -18.58 33.51 -10.51
CA ASP A 40 -19.20 33.39 -11.83
C ASP A 40 -20.65 33.92 -11.85
N GLU A 41 -21.44 33.62 -10.80
CA GLU A 41 -22.81 34.12 -10.67
C GLU A 41 -22.86 35.63 -10.46
N LEU A 42 -21.88 36.18 -9.73
CA LEU A 42 -21.76 37.61 -9.47
C LEU A 42 -21.37 38.36 -10.76
N ASP A 43 -20.46 37.81 -11.56
CA ASP A 43 -20.09 38.39 -12.86
C ASP A 43 -21.25 38.37 -13.86
N LYS A 44 -22.02 37.26 -13.91
CA LYS A 44 -23.26 37.20 -14.70
C LYS A 44 -24.27 38.24 -14.24
N ALA A 45 -24.48 38.38 -12.93
CA ALA A 45 -25.42 39.35 -12.39
C ALA A 45 -24.99 40.81 -12.66
N ARG A 46 -23.68 41.09 -12.64
CA ARG A 46 -23.13 42.40 -13.03
C ARG A 46 -23.33 42.70 -14.51
N ALA A 47 -23.11 41.72 -15.39
CA ALA A 47 -23.37 41.86 -16.82
C ALA A 47 -24.87 42.10 -17.11
N GLU A 48 -25.74 41.34 -16.45
CA GLU A 48 -27.20 41.50 -16.56
C GLU A 48 -27.65 42.88 -16.06
N LYS A 49 -27.08 43.38 -14.96
CA LYS A 49 -27.32 44.75 -14.48
C LYS A 49 -26.91 45.80 -15.52
N GLN A 50 -25.75 45.66 -16.15
CA GLN A 50 -25.31 46.57 -17.21
C GLN A 50 -26.27 46.56 -18.41
N GLU A 51 -26.71 45.39 -18.84
CA GLU A 51 -27.66 45.26 -19.94
C GLU A 51 -29.02 45.90 -19.61
N LEU A 52 -29.53 45.67 -18.40
CA LEU A 52 -30.77 46.29 -17.91
C LEU A 52 -30.66 47.82 -17.82
N MET A 53 -29.51 48.35 -17.38
CA MET A 53 -29.28 49.80 -17.35
C MET A 53 -29.24 50.41 -18.76
N LEU A 54 -28.61 49.73 -19.72
CA LEU A 54 -28.60 50.17 -21.11
C LEU A 54 -30.00 50.18 -21.73
N LYS A 55 -30.82 49.16 -21.43
CA LYS A 55 -32.21 49.09 -21.89
C LYS A 55 -33.06 50.20 -21.27
N ASP A 56 -32.96 50.41 -19.96
CA ASP A 56 -33.65 51.50 -19.24
C ASP A 56 -33.31 52.89 -19.82
N MET A 57 -32.05 53.13 -20.21
CA MET A 57 -31.64 54.38 -20.87
C MET A 57 -32.25 54.56 -22.28
N LEU A 58 -32.52 53.47 -23.00
CA LEU A 58 -33.04 53.49 -24.37
C LEU A 58 -34.57 53.55 -24.43
N THR A 59 -35.25 53.03 -23.43
CA THR A 59 -36.72 53.03 -23.32
C THR A 59 -37.15 53.86 -22.12
N ALA A 60 -37.59 55.10 -22.35
CA ALA A 60 -38.06 55.98 -21.27
C ALA A 60 -39.36 55.45 -20.64
N GLY A 61 -39.25 54.69 -19.54
CA GLY A 61 -40.38 54.16 -18.79
C GLY A 61 -39.98 53.41 -17.51
N ASP A 62 -40.87 53.38 -16.52
CA ASP A 62 -40.64 52.78 -15.18
C ASP A 62 -40.50 51.23 -15.18
N GLU A 63 -40.57 50.57 -16.34
CA GLU A 63 -40.63 49.11 -16.46
C GLU A 63 -39.38 48.39 -15.94
N PHE A 64 -38.21 49.04 -15.97
CA PHE A 64 -36.93 48.43 -15.59
C PHE A 64 -36.50 48.70 -14.14
N ARG A 65 -37.22 49.57 -13.40
CA ARG A 65 -36.89 49.87 -11.98
C ARG A 65 -36.90 48.62 -11.10
N LYS A 66 -37.94 47.79 -11.20
CA LYS A 66 -38.08 46.57 -10.38
C LYS A 66 -37.04 45.49 -10.76
N PRO A 67 -36.81 45.18 -12.05
CA PRO A 67 -35.67 44.34 -12.47
C PRO A 67 -34.31 44.84 -11.97
N LEU A 68 -34.02 46.15 -12.09
CA LEU A 68 -32.77 46.75 -11.63
C LEU A 68 -32.57 46.66 -10.11
N GLN A 69 -33.66 46.81 -9.34
CA GLN A 69 -33.62 46.63 -7.91
C GLN A 69 -33.36 45.16 -7.54
N ASN A 70 -34.06 44.21 -8.18
CA ASN A 70 -33.87 42.77 -7.96
C ASN A 70 -32.44 42.32 -8.27
N ILE A 71 -31.85 42.75 -9.39
CA ILE A 71 -30.48 42.38 -9.75
C ILE A 71 -29.46 43.03 -8.80
N THR A 72 -29.73 44.24 -8.32
CA THR A 72 -28.86 44.89 -7.32
C THR A 72 -28.88 44.14 -5.99
N THR A 73 -30.05 43.74 -5.49
CA THR A 73 -30.15 42.89 -4.29
C THR A 73 -29.47 41.53 -4.50
N LYS A 74 -29.59 40.94 -5.70
CA LYS A 74 -28.91 39.68 -6.04
C LYS A 74 -27.38 39.82 -5.99
N ILE A 75 -26.85 40.91 -6.53
CA ILE A 75 -25.40 41.22 -6.47
C ILE A 75 -24.96 41.40 -5.01
N GLU A 76 -25.70 42.16 -4.20
CA GLU A 76 -25.36 42.36 -2.78
C GLU A 76 -25.34 41.04 -2.00
N ASN A 77 -26.32 40.17 -2.24
CA ASN A 77 -26.39 38.85 -1.60
C ASN A 77 -25.21 37.96 -2.00
N TYR A 78 -24.89 37.87 -3.29
CA TYR A 78 -23.74 37.09 -3.75
C TYR A 78 -22.41 37.65 -3.26
N THR A 79 -22.28 38.98 -3.18
CA THR A 79 -21.08 39.63 -2.63
C THR A 79 -20.87 39.21 -1.17
N LYS A 80 -21.92 39.29 -0.34
CA LYS A 80 -21.83 38.85 1.06
C LYS A 80 -21.53 37.36 1.22
N MET A 81 -22.15 36.52 0.39
CA MET A 81 -21.87 35.08 0.41
C MET A 81 -20.43 34.78 0.00
N LEU A 82 -19.90 35.49 -0.98
CA LEU A 82 -18.52 35.35 -1.44
C LEU A 82 -17.52 35.77 -0.34
N GLU A 83 -17.78 36.88 0.33
CA GLU A 83 -16.97 37.35 1.47
C GLU A 83 -16.91 36.28 2.59
N GLN A 84 -18.05 35.67 2.93
CA GLN A 84 -18.10 34.61 3.94
C GLN A 84 -17.30 33.36 3.56
N GLU A 85 -17.36 32.93 2.29
CA GLU A 85 -16.57 31.78 1.83
C GLU A 85 -15.08 32.11 1.76
N GLN A 86 -14.72 33.35 1.41
CA GLN A 86 -13.33 33.82 1.45
C GLN A 86 -12.78 33.85 2.88
N GLU A 87 -13.55 34.32 3.87
CA GLU A 87 -13.17 34.26 5.29
C GLU A 87 -12.92 32.83 5.77
N LYS A 88 -13.77 31.87 5.36
CA LYS A 88 -13.55 30.44 5.66
C LYS A 88 -12.25 29.92 5.04
N LYS A 89 -11.98 30.27 3.77
CA LYS A 89 -10.73 29.91 3.10
C LYS A 89 -9.51 30.46 3.83
N GLU A 90 -9.57 31.70 4.28
CA GLU A 90 -8.49 32.33 5.01
C GLU A 90 -8.25 31.68 6.38
N ALA A 91 -9.33 31.28 7.07
CA ALA A 91 -9.22 30.47 8.28
C ALA A 91 -8.54 29.11 8.03
N PHE A 92 -8.85 28.42 6.92
CA PHE A 92 -8.16 27.19 6.56
C PHE A 92 -6.66 27.40 6.28
N ILE A 93 -6.30 28.50 5.59
CA ILE A 93 -4.90 28.86 5.34
C ILE A 93 -4.17 29.09 6.66
N GLN A 94 -4.77 29.80 7.61
CA GLN A 94 -4.18 30.03 8.94
C GLN A 94 -3.98 28.74 9.73
N ILE A 95 -4.93 27.79 9.65
CA ILE A 95 -4.77 26.47 10.27
C ILE A 95 -3.60 25.71 9.65
N MET A 96 -3.45 25.74 8.32
CA MET A 96 -2.36 25.08 7.60
C MET A 96 -1.00 25.73 7.83
N GLN A 97 -0.96 27.03 8.10
CA GLN A 97 0.24 27.78 8.44
C GLN A 97 0.55 27.77 9.95
N ASN A 98 -0.23 27.02 10.75
CA ASN A 98 0.00 26.94 12.19
C ASN A 98 1.30 26.17 12.47
N PRO A 99 2.31 26.80 13.12
CA PRO A 99 3.58 26.14 13.44
C PRO A 99 3.43 24.93 14.37
N GLU A 100 2.39 24.89 15.20
CA GLU A 100 2.11 23.74 16.07
C GLU A 100 1.64 22.52 15.26
N LEU A 101 0.90 22.74 14.17
CA LEU A 101 0.48 21.67 13.27
C LEU A 101 1.68 21.11 12.51
N GLU A 102 2.56 21.99 12.00
CA GLU A 102 3.81 21.58 11.33
C GLU A 102 4.66 20.71 12.26
N LYS A 103 4.87 21.14 13.51
CA LYS A 103 5.62 20.38 14.51
C LYS A 103 4.97 19.02 14.82
N LEU A 104 3.65 18.98 14.95
CA LEU A 104 2.92 17.73 15.22
C LEU A 104 3.03 16.73 14.06
N LEU A 105 3.00 17.22 12.81
CA LEU A 105 3.22 16.41 11.63
C LEU A 105 4.68 15.89 11.55
N GLU A 106 5.67 16.71 11.88
CA GLU A 106 7.06 16.28 11.95
C GLU A 106 7.30 15.20 13.01
N ASP A 107 6.74 15.38 14.21
CA ASP A 107 6.87 14.41 15.31
C ASP A 107 6.18 13.09 14.95
N TYR A 108 5.01 13.15 14.29
CA TYR A 108 4.33 11.97 13.78
C TYR A 108 5.17 11.25 12.71
N TYR A 109 5.73 11.98 11.76
CA TYR A 109 6.57 11.42 10.70
C TYR A 109 7.83 10.74 11.26
N LYS A 110 8.51 11.37 12.23
CA LYS A 110 9.69 10.78 12.89
C LYS A 110 9.35 9.47 13.57
N LYS A 111 8.29 9.46 14.38
CA LYS A 111 7.84 8.26 15.09
C LYS A 111 7.45 7.14 14.12
N MET A 112 6.72 7.47 13.06
CA MET A 112 6.37 6.51 12.00
C MET A 112 7.62 5.93 11.32
N SER A 113 8.61 6.78 11.02
CA SER A 113 9.87 6.34 10.40
C SER A 113 10.66 5.41 11.34
N GLU A 114 10.68 5.71 12.63
CA GLU A 114 11.30 4.85 13.66
C GLU A 114 10.59 3.50 13.77
N ASP A 115 9.25 3.49 13.78
CA ASP A 115 8.46 2.26 13.86
C ASP A 115 8.66 1.37 12.62
N ILE A 116 8.65 1.96 11.40
CA ILE A 116 8.94 1.24 10.16
C ILE A 116 10.35 0.65 10.21
N ARG A 117 11.33 1.47 10.63
CA ARG A 117 12.71 1.02 10.72
C ARG A 117 12.87 -0.11 11.72
N LYS A 118 12.20 -0.03 12.87
CA LYS A 118 12.19 -1.10 13.88
C LYS A 118 11.58 -2.38 13.34
N TYR A 119 10.46 -2.30 12.61
CA TYR A 119 9.86 -3.46 11.96
C TYR A 119 10.83 -4.14 10.99
N ILE A 120 11.47 -3.36 10.12
CA ILE A 120 12.45 -3.88 9.14
C ILE A 120 13.66 -4.50 9.86
N ASP A 121 14.26 -3.75 10.80
CA ASP A 121 15.52 -4.13 11.43
C ASP A 121 15.38 -5.29 12.44
N VAL A 122 14.20 -5.43 13.05
CA VAL A 122 13.94 -6.42 14.10
C VAL A 122 13.06 -7.55 13.58
N ASP A 123 11.81 -7.24 13.21
CA ASP A 123 10.80 -8.26 12.95
C ASP A 123 11.04 -8.96 11.61
N GLU A 124 11.20 -8.18 10.54
CA GLU A 124 11.42 -8.73 9.19
C GLU A 124 12.78 -9.44 9.13
N LYS A 125 13.84 -8.81 9.63
CA LYS A 125 15.17 -9.42 9.70
C LYS A 125 15.18 -10.72 10.52
N ALA A 126 14.48 -10.78 11.64
CA ALA A 126 14.40 -12.01 12.44
C ALA A 126 13.72 -13.15 11.66
N ILE A 127 12.60 -12.86 10.99
CA ILE A 127 11.89 -13.84 10.16
C ILE A 127 12.77 -14.33 9.00
N PHE A 128 13.44 -13.42 8.29
CA PHE A 128 14.34 -13.80 7.20
C PHE A 128 15.56 -14.58 7.69
N THR A 129 16.04 -14.30 8.90
CA THR A 129 17.11 -15.09 9.54
C THR A 129 16.63 -16.52 9.82
N GLU A 130 15.44 -16.68 10.39
CA GLU A 130 14.84 -18.00 10.65
C GLU A 130 14.62 -18.81 9.35
N LEU A 131 14.11 -18.15 8.30
CA LEU A 131 13.97 -18.77 6.98
C LEU A 131 15.32 -19.22 6.38
N ALA A 132 16.37 -18.42 6.57
CA ALA A 132 17.72 -18.78 6.12
C ALA A 132 18.26 -20.00 6.88
N GLU A 133 18.08 -20.05 8.20
CA GLU A 133 18.48 -21.21 9.01
C GLU A 133 17.72 -22.48 8.62
N LEU A 134 16.41 -22.38 8.36
CA LEU A 134 15.60 -23.50 7.90
C LEU A 134 16.07 -24.02 6.54
N ARG A 135 16.38 -23.12 5.60
CA ARG A 135 16.96 -23.49 4.30
C ARG A 135 18.29 -24.23 4.47
N ASP A 136 19.17 -23.73 5.33
CA ASP A 136 20.47 -24.35 5.55
C ASP A 136 20.32 -25.75 6.19
N ARG A 137 19.37 -25.91 7.13
CA ARG A 137 19.01 -27.24 7.68
C ARG A 137 18.44 -28.18 6.61
N GLN A 138 17.58 -27.69 5.72
CA GLN A 138 17.06 -28.49 4.61
C GLN A 138 18.18 -28.98 3.69
N LEU A 139 19.15 -28.12 3.38
CA LEU A 139 20.32 -28.51 2.57
C LEU A 139 21.15 -29.61 3.23
N VAL A 140 21.36 -29.54 4.55
CA VAL A 140 22.07 -30.60 5.30
C VAL A 140 21.33 -31.93 5.18
N VAL A 141 20.01 -31.93 5.41
CA VAL A 141 19.20 -33.17 5.33
C VAL A 141 19.16 -33.73 3.91
N LEU A 142 19.08 -32.88 2.89
CA LEU A 142 19.15 -33.28 1.48
C LEU A 142 20.52 -33.90 1.13
N ASN A 143 21.60 -33.35 1.65
CA ASN A 143 22.93 -33.92 1.46
C ASN A 143 23.04 -35.30 2.12
N MET A 144 22.53 -35.47 3.34
CA MET A 144 22.48 -36.78 4.01
C MET A 144 21.69 -37.81 3.20
N LEU A 145 20.55 -37.41 2.62
CA LEU A 145 19.77 -38.28 1.72
C LEU A 145 20.60 -38.70 0.50
N ASN A 146 21.29 -37.77 -0.15
CA ASN A 146 22.12 -38.05 -1.32
C ASN A 146 23.32 -38.93 -1.00
N GLU A 147 23.96 -38.74 0.15
CA GLU A 147 25.05 -39.60 0.61
C GLU A 147 24.57 -41.04 0.84
N ASN A 148 23.45 -41.21 1.54
CA ASN A 148 22.86 -42.53 1.74
C ASN A 148 22.46 -43.21 0.43
N ARG A 149 21.92 -42.46 -0.54
CA ARG A 149 21.63 -42.98 -1.89
C ARG A 149 22.89 -43.53 -2.56
N LYS A 150 24.00 -42.77 -2.53
CA LYS A 150 25.28 -43.19 -3.10
C LYS A 150 25.83 -44.45 -2.43
N VAL A 151 25.71 -44.57 -1.11
CA VAL A 151 26.14 -45.78 -0.38
C VAL A 151 25.38 -47.00 -0.90
N VAL A 152 24.05 -46.91 -1.00
CA VAL A 152 23.21 -47.99 -1.52
C VAL A 152 23.52 -48.30 -2.99
N GLU A 153 23.73 -47.29 -3.83
CA GLU A 153 24.13 -47.49 -5.23
C GLU A 153 25.43 -48.26 -5.35
N ASN A 154 26.43 -47.90 -4.56
CA ASN A 154 27.72 -48.57 -4.55
C ASN A 154 27.58 -50.02 -4.08
N GLU A 155 26.84 -50.29 -3.00
CA GLU A 155 26.61 -51.65 -2.50
C GLU A 155 25.89 -52.54 -3.53
N VAL A 156 24.88 -52.00 -4.23
CA VAL A 156 24.15 -52.71 -5.28
C VAL A 156 25.03 -52.96 -6.50
N TYR A 157 25.88 -52.00 -6.84
CA TYR A 157 26.86 -52.13 -7.92
C TYR A 157 27.87 -53.23 -7.59
N ASP A 158 28.49 -53.18 -6.42
CA ASP A 158 29.48 -54.16 -5.96
C ASP A 158 28.89 -55.57 -5.94
N PHE A 159 27.67 -55.74 -5.41
CA PHE A 159 26.95 -57.01 -5.44
C PHE A 159 26.75 -57.51 -6.89
N SER A 160 26.33 -56.62 -7.79
CA SER A 160 26.10 -56.96 -9.20
C SER A 160 27.39 -57.37 -9.93
N VAL A 161 28.54 -56.79 -9.54
CA VAL A 161 29.87 -57.19 -10.03
C VAL A 161 30.22 -58.59 -9.54
N VAL A 162 30.10 -58.88 -8.24
CA VAL A 162 30.38 -60.20 -7.67
C VAL A 162 29.53 -61.29 -8.34
N VAL A 163 28.24 -61.05 -8.45
CA VAL A 163 27.29 -61.99 -9.08
C VAL A 163 27.62 -62.25 -10.55
N LYS A 164 28.09 -61.22 -11.27
CA LYS A 164 28.57 -61.35 -12.65
C LYS A 164 29.81 -62.23 -12.73
N GLU A 165 30.80 -62.00 -11.86
CA GLU A 165 32.05 -62.76 -11.84
C GLU A 165 31.84 -64.23 -11.49
N LEU A 166 30.89 -64.52 -10.61
CA LEU A 166 30.50 -65.88 -10.23
C LEU A 166 29.59 -66.60 -11.25
N GLY A 167 29.23 -65.94 -12.36
CA GLY A 167 28.44 -66.55 -13.43
C GLY A 167 26.94 -66.63 -13.18
N TYR A 168 26.40 -65.82 -12.26
CA TYR A 168 24.96 -65.81 -11.93
C TYR A 168 24.24 -64.50 -12.30
N PRO A 169 24.35 -64.00 -13.55
CA PRO A 169 23.87 -62.66 -13.92
C PRO A 169 22.38 -62.41 -13.65
N GLN A 170 21.55 -63.45 -13.50
CA GLN A 170 20.14 -63.35 -13.13
C GLN A 170 19.90 -62.71 -11.76
N TYR A 171 20.88 -62.71 -10.85
CA TYR A 171 20.74 -62.05 -9.54
C TYR A 171 21.24 -60.60 -9.54
N ARG A 172 21.63 -60.02 -10.68
CA ARG A 172 21.99 -58.59 -10.72
C ARG A 172 20.79 -57.73 -10.33
N TRP A 173 21.07 -56.67 -9.59
CA TRP A 173 20.05 -55.75 -9.11
C TRP A 173 20.38 -54.31 -9.52
N THR A 174 19.35 -53.50 -9.72
CA THR A 174 19.47 -52.05 -9.94
C THR A 174 18.51 -51.31 -9.03
N VAL A 175 18.92 -50.15 -8.53
CA VAL A 175 18.07 -49.26 -7.74
C VAL A 175 17.54 -48.13 -8.60
N ALA A 176 16.27 -47.75 -8.39
CA ALA A 176 15.63 -46.60 -9.01
C ALA A 176 15.20 -45.63 -7.90
N PHE A 177 15.93 -44.53 -7.74
CA PHE A 177 15.60 -43.52 -6.75
C PHE A 177 14.55 -42.54 -7.29
N HIS A 178 13.92 -41.81 -6.38
CA HIS A 178 13.04 -40.71 -6.76
C HIS A 178 13.85 -39.56 -7.37
N ASP A 179 13.56 -39.24 -8.63
CA ASP A 179 14.35 -38.32 -9.46
C ASP A 179 14.18 -36.85 -9.11
N ASN A 180 12.99 -36.44 -8.64
CA ASN A 180 12.68 -35.04 -8.36
C ASN A 180 12.37 -34.78 -6.89
N ILE A 181 13.37 -34.41 -6.11
CA ILE A 181 13.22 -34.08 -4.67
C ILE A 181 12.23 -32.94 -4.38
N ASN A 182 11.87 -32.12 -5.38
CA ASN A 182 10.90 -31.03 -5.23
C ASN A 182 9.46 -31.50 -5.34
N MET A 183 9.21 -32.73 -5.82
CA MET A 183 7.89 -33.32 -5.87
C MET A 183 7.69 -34.29 -4.69
N PRO A 184 6.44 -34.50 -4.24
CA PRO A 184 6.16 -35.52 -3.25
C PRO A 184 6.61 -36.89 -3.76
N ASN A 185 7.31 -37.64 -2.92
CA ASN A 185 7.70 -39.01 -3.27
C ASN A 185 6.43 -39.86 -3.46
N PRO A 186 6.24 -40.54 -4.61
CA PRO A 186 5.08 -41.38 -4.85
C PRO A 186 4.83 -42.47 -3.81
N ALA A 187 5.89 -42.93 -3.14
CA ALA A 187 5.83 -43.94 -2.08
C ALA A 187 5.43 -43.36 -0.70
N PHE A 188 5.59 -42.05 -0.50
CA PHE A 188 5.36 -41.36 0.78
C PHE A 188 4.62 -40.03 0.53
N LYS A 189 3.45 -40.10 -0.12
CA LYS A 189 2.71 -38.91 -0.58
C LYS A 189 2.23 -38.03 0.57
N GLU A 190 1.99 -38.63 1.73
CA GLU A 190 1.56 -37.98 2.96
C GLU A 190 2.57 -36.96 3.50
N LEU A 191 3.84 -37.08 3.11
CA LEU A 191 4.91 -36.18 3.56
C LEU A 191 5.05 -34.92 2.68
N GLY A 192 4.33 -34.84 1.55
CA GLY A 192 4.35 -33.67 0.67
C GLY A 192 5.70 -33.41 -0.03
N SER A 193 5.87 -32.21 -0.58
CA SER A 193 7.12 -31.79 -1.24
C SER A 193 8.13 -31.23 -0.23
N ILE A 194 9.42 -31.53 -0.42
CA ILE A 194 10.50 -31.15 0.51
C ILE A 194 10.75 -29.62 0.51
N MET A 195 10.51 -28.94 -0.61
CA MET A 195 10.70 -27.49 -0.70
C MET A 195 9.38 -26.74 -0.49
N PHE A 196 9.38 -25.81 0.47
CA PHE A 196 8.44 -24.70 0.48
C PHE A 196 8.74 -23.82 -0.74
N ASN A 197 7.96 -24.00 -1.79
CA ASN A 197 8.00 -23.06 -2.91
C ASN A 197 7.21 -21.81 -2.48
N CYS A 198 7.91 -20.78 -2.02
CA CYS A 198 7.28 -19.51 -1.61
C CYS A 198 6.50 -18.82 -2.75
N THR A 199 6.61 -19.30 -4.00
CA THR A 199 5.78 -18.81 -5.11
C THR A 199 4.29 -19.11 -4.95
N SER A 200 3.88 -20.00 -4.05
CA SER A 200 2.46 -20.28 -3.78
C SER A 200 1.85 -19.40 -2.68
N ILE A 201 2.61 -18.46 -2.10
CA ILE A 201 2.04 -17.49 -1.15
C ILE A 201 1.25 -16.46 -1.97
N LYS A 202 -0.08 -16.57 -1.96
CA LYS A 202 -0.98 -15.60 -2.59
C LYS A 202 -0.66 -14.18 -2.10
N GLY A 203 -0.26 -13.29 -3.01
CA GLY A 203 -0.01 -11.87 -2.73
C GLY A 203 1.46 -11.42 -2.77
N VAL A 204 2.41 -12.31 -3.05
CA VAL A 204 3.83 -11.92 -3.22
C VAL A 204 4.14 -11.72 -4.71
N GLU A 205 3.93 -10.51 -5.22
CA GLU A 205 4.27 -10.14 -6.61
C GLU A 205 5.78 -9.94 -6.85
N HIS A 206 6.61 -10.03 -5.82
CA HIS A 206 8.06 -9.96 -5.97
C HIS A 206 8.67 -11.36 -6.04
N GLN A 207 8.91 -11.78 -7.28
CA GLN A 207 9.72 -12.94 -7.63
C GLN A 207 11.12 -12.76 -7.04
N TYR A 208 11.46 -13.52 -6.00
CA TYR A 208 12.87 -13.79 -5.71
C TYR A 208 13.39 -14.64 -6.88
N GLU A 209 13.95 -13.99 -7.91
CA GLU A 209 15.04 -14.62 -8.65
C GLU A 209 16.06 -14.97 -7.58
N MET A 210 16.16 -16.26 -7.25
CA MET A 210 17.26 -16.78 -6.45
C MET A 210 18.52 -16.21 -7.08
N SER A 211 19.15 -15.26 -6.38
CA SER A 211 20.36 -14.64 -6.86
C SER A 211 21.34 -15.77 -7.11
N LYS A 212 21.56 -16.01 -8.40
CA LYS A 212 22.79 -16.62 -8.86
C LYS A 212 23.88 -15.87 -8.12
N ARG A 213 24.63 -16.57 -7.26
CA ARG A 213 25.95 -16.10 -6.85
C ARG A 213 26.67 -15.72 -8.15
N ILE A 214 26.80 -14.43 -8.39
CA ILE A 214 27.84 -13.92 -9.25
C ILE A 214 29.05 -13.80 -8.32
N TYR A 215 30.11 -14.47 -8.74
CA TYR A 215 31.38 -14.75 -8.06
C TYR A 215 31.94 -13.63 -7.20
#